data_AF-A0A6J4NWZ5-F1
#
_entry.id   AF-A0A6J4NWZ5-F1
#
_cell.length_a   1.000
_cell.length_b   1.000
_cell.length_c   1.000
_cell.angle_alpha   90.00
_cell.angle_beta   90.00
_cell.angle_gamma   90.00
#
_symmetry.space_group_name_H-M   'P 1'
#
loop_
_entity.id
_entity.type
_entity.pdbx_description
1 polymer ?
#
loop_
_entity_poly.entity_id
_entity_poly.type
_entity_poly.pdbx_seq_one_letter_code
_entity_poly.pdbx_strand_id
1 'polypeptide(L)'
;MVGGVVEVEESLEGALRREVREETGPVVVGEEPFAVFPGPWRVVRYPDGNVVRLLSFVFRVRAEDFGPLRVSEESEELRFFRRGELPGLDMIETSGPILDAY
;
A
#
# COMPACT_ATOMS: atom_id res chain seq x y z
N MET A 1 -5.05 2.33 1.25
CA MET A 1 -4.28 1.30 0.52
C MET A 1 -3.36 0.65 1.52
N VAL A 2 -2.96 -0.59 1.27
CA VAL A 2 -2.09 -1.39 2.16
C VAL A 2 -0.71 -1.45 1.53
N GLY A 3 0.35 -1.36 2.33
CA GLY A 3 1.70 -1.54 1.88
C GLY A 3 2.71 -0.73 2.67
N GLY A 4 3.96 -1.21 2.66
CA GLY A 4 5.06 -0.62 3.38
C GLY A 4 6.36 -0.68 2.58
N VAL A 5 7.47 -0.73 3.32
CA VAL A 5 8.82 -0.71 2.75
C VAL A 5 9.20 -2.10 2.28
N VAL A 6 10.00 -2.17 1.21
CA VAL A 6 10.64 -3.42 0.78
C VAL A 6 11.98 -3.54 1.50
N GLU A 7 12.10 -4.54 2.35
CA GLU A 7 13.32 -4.89 3.07
C GLU A 7 14.42 -5.38 2.12
N VAL A 8 15.67 -5.24 2.54
CA VAL A 8 16.85 -5.55 1.70
C VAL A 8 16.89 -7.01 1.23
N GLU A 9 16.37 -7.92 2.05
CA GLU A 9 16.44 -9.37 1.82
C GLU A 9 15.16 -9.95 1.22
N GLU A 10 14.15 -9.13 0.90
CA GLU A 10 12.86 -9.60 0.37
C GLU A 10 12.61 -9.21 -1.09
N SER A 11 11.78 -10.00 -1.78
CA SER A 11 11.26 -9.62 -3.10
C SER A 11 10.08 -8.65 -2.97
N LEU A 12 9.70 -7.99 -4.06
CA LEU A 12 8.51 -7.13 -4.10
C LEU A 12 7.24 -7.89 -3.68
N GLU A 13 7.09 -9.12 -4.16
CA GLU A 13 5.96 -9.98 -3.83
C GLU A 13 6.06 -10.51 -2.39
N GLY A 14 7.28 -10.68 -1.85
CA GLY A 14 7.51 -11.00 -0.45
C GLY A 14 6.99 -9.88 0.46
N ALA A 15 7.44 -8.66 0.20
CA ALA A 15 6.98 -7.45 0.90
C ALA A 15 5.46 -7.32 0.81
N LEU A 16 4.90 -7.39 -0.41
CA LEU A 16 3.45 -7.29 -0.62
C LEU A 16 2.65 -8.29 0.24
N ARG A 17 3.07 -9.56 0.28
CA ARG A 17 2.39 -10.59 1.07
C ARG A 17 2.53 -10.35 2.57
N ARG A 18 3.71 -9.93 3.01
CA ARG A 18 4.01 -9.60 4.41
C ARG A 18 3.14 -8.45 4.88
N GLU A 19 3.20 -7.31 4.19
CA GLU A 19 2.46 -6.09 4.52
C GLU A 19 0.94 -6.32 4.52
N VAL A 20 0.39 -7.01 3.51
CA VAL A 20 -1.05 -7.34 3.49
C VAL A 20 -1.45 -8.16 4.71
N ARG A 21 -0.62 -9.13 5.10
CA ARG A 21 -0.92 -9.99 6.24
C ARG A 21 -0.74 -9.28 7.58
N GLU A 22 0.27 -8.44 7.72
CA GLU A 22 0.56 -7.67 8.93
C GLU A 22 -0.45 -6.55 9.16
N GLU A 23 -0.77 -5.78 8.11
CA GLU A 23 -1.64 -4.61 8.20
C GLU A 23 -3.13 -4.95 8.21
N THR A 24 -3.55 -6.07 7.60
CA THR A 24 -4.98 -6.35 7.41
C THR A 24 -5.42 -7.76 7.79
N GLY A 25 -4.52 -8.75 7.76
CA GLY A 25 -4.78 -10.14 8.14
C GLY A 25 -4.94 -11.17 6.98
N PRO A 26 -5.61 -10.87 5.85
CA PRO A 26 -5.79 -11.78 4.72
C PRO A 26 -4.51 -12.40 4.15
N VAL A 27 -4.66 -13.60 3.60
CA VAL A 27 -3.60 -14.31 2.87
C VAL A 27 -3.77 -14.08 1.36
N VAL A 28 -2.72 -13.55 0.74
CA VAL A 28 -2.64 -13.35 -0.71
C VAL A 28 -2.47 -14.69 -1.44
N VAL A 29 -3.38 -14.99 -2.37
CA VAL A 29 -3.35 -16.18 -3.23
C VAL A 29 -3.01 -15.87 -4.68
N GLY A 30 -2.93 -14.60 -5.03
CA GLY A 30 -2.40 -14.16 -6.31
C GLY A 30 -2.20 -12.66 -6.36
N GLU A 31 -1.18 -12.25 -7.10
CA GLU A 31 -0.85 -10.85 -7.31
C GLU A 31 -0.48 -10.61 -8.77
N GLU A 32 -0.85 -9.43 -9.29
CA GLU A 32 -0.55 -9.00 -10.64
C GLU A 32 0.02 -7.58 -10.59
N PRO A 33 1.19 -7.30 -11.20
CA PRO A 33 1.72 -5.95 -11.30
C PRO A 33 0.69 -5.02 -11.96
N PHE A 34 0.40 -3.90 -11.32
CA PHE A 34 -0.53 -2.91 -11.84
C PHE A 34 0.22 -1.74 -12.49
N ALA A 35 1.02 -1.05 -11.69
CA ALA A 35 1.77 0.11 -12.14
C ALA A 35 2.95 0.40 -11.20
N VAL A 36 3.95 1.09 -11.75
CA VAL A 36 5.04 1.67 -10.97
C VAL A 36 4.90 3.18 -11.00
N PHE A 37 5.06 3.82 -9.84
CA PHE A 37 4.98 5.28 -9.70
C PHE A 37 6.36 5.85 -9.32
N PRO A 38 7.23 6.13 -10.31
CA PRO A 38 8.60 6.58 -10.08
C PRO A 38 8.75 8.12 -10.08
N GLY A 39 7.64 8.86 -9.91
CA GLY A 39 7.61 10.32 -10.08
C GLY A 39 8.71 11.01 -9.26
N PRO A 40 9.58 11.84 -9.86
CA PRO A 40 10.72 12.46 -9.17
C PRO A 40 10.31 13.39 -8.03
N TRP A 41 9.03 13.80 -7.97
CA TRP A 41 8.45 14.61 -6.89
C TRP A 41 8.07 13.80 -5.64
N ARG A 42 8.13 12.46 -5.67
CA ARG A 42 7.78 11.61 -4.52
C ARG A 42 8.97 11.47 -3.58
N VAL A 43 9.31 12.56 -2.89
CA VAL A 43 10.44 12.64 -1.96
C VAL A 43 9.93 12.99 -0.57
N VAL A 44 10.35 12.21 0.43
CA VAL A 44 10.02 12.45 1.84
C VAL A 44 11.29 12.84 2.58
N ARG A 45 11.22 13.92 3.36
CA ARG A 45 12.26 14.30 4.33
C ARG A 45 11.79 13.93 5.73
N TYR A 46 12.52 13.04 6.37
CA TYR A 46 12.28 12.62 7.75
C TYR A 46 12.83 13.64 8.76
N PRO A 47 12.32 13.67 10.01
CA PRO A 47 12.78 14.60 11.04
C PRO A 47 14.28 14.49 11.38
N ASP A 48 14.88 13.32 11.17
CA ASP A 48 16.31 13.05 11.36
C ASP A 48 17.20 13.63 10.24
N GLY A 49 16.60 14.25 9.22
CA GLY A 49 17.29 14.83 8.07
C GLY A 49 17.46 13.87 6.89
N ASN A 50 17.05 12.61 7.01
CA ASN A 50 17.09 11.67 5.89
C ASN A 50 16.11 12.09 4.80
N VAL A 51 16.55 11.99 3.55
CA VAL A 51 15.74 12.31 2.37
C VAL A 51 15.66 11.07 1.51
N VAL A 52 14.45 10.54 1.35
CA VAL A 52 14.19 9.29 0.62
C VAL A 52 13.31 9.58 -0.58
N ARG A 53 13.68 9.01 -1.73
CA ARG A 53 12.81 8.98 -2.92
C ARG A 53 11.96 7.72 -2.88
N LEU A 54 10.64 7.89 -2.92
CA LEU A 54 9.68 6.80 -2.92
C LEU A 54 9.47 6.27 -4.34
N LEU A 55 9.66 4.97 -4.51
CA LEU A 55 9.23 4.22 -5.68
C LEU A 55 8.10 3.28 -5.21
N SER A 56 6.86 3.52 -5.64
CA SER A 56 5.77 2.61 -5.31
C SER A 56 5.55 1.62 -6.45
N PHE A 57 5.60 0.33 -6.10
CA PHE A 57 5.22 -0.77 -6.96
C PHE A 57 3.83 -1.23 -6.51
N VAL A 58 2.82 -1.02 -7.35
CA VAL A 58 1.42 -1.29 -7.00
C VAL A 58 1.00 -2.56 -7.69
N PHE A 59 0.30 -3.42 -6.93
CA PHE A 59 -0.20 -4.71 -7.40
C PHE A 59 -1.71 -4.79 -7.21
N ARG A 60 -2.38 -5.52 -8.10
CA ARG A 60 -3.72 -6.04 -7.85
C ARG A 60 -3.57 -7.34 -7.10
N VAL A 61 -4.26 -7.46 -5.97
CA VAL A 61 -4.17 -8.60 -5.07
C VAL A 61 -5.50 -9.34 -5.04
N ARG A 62 -5.41 -10.68 -5.09
CA ARG A 62 -6.52 -11.58 -4.73
C ARG A 62 -6.17 -12.24 -3.41
N ALA A 63 -7.05 -12.09 -2.44
CA ALA A 63 -6.98 -12.81 -1.17
C ALA A 63 -7.88 -14.05 -1.20
N GLU A 64 -7.51 -15.07 -0.41
CA GLU A 64 -8.32 -16.28 -0.24
C GLU A 64 -9.69 -15.95 0.38
N ASP A 65 -9.65 -15.17 1.45
CA ASP A 65 -10.78 -14.61 2.18
C ASP A 65 -10.33 -13.30 2.83
N PHE A 66 -11.27 -12.39 3.05
CA PHE A 66 -10.99 -11.12 3.72
C PHE A 66 -11.18 -11.19 5.24
N GLY A 67 -11.82 -12.25 5.75
CA GLY A 67 -12.02 -12.50 7.18
C GLY A 67 -12.56 -11.28 7.94
N PRO A 68 -12.44 -11.27 9.27
CA PRO A 68 -12.45 -10.03 10.01
C PRO A 68 -11.12 -9.30 9.78
N LEU A 69 -11.19 -8.09 9.21
CA LEU A 69 -10.02 -7.21 9.08
C LEU A 69 -9.40 -6.95 10.45
N ARG A 70 -8.08 -6.96 10.52
CA ARG A 70 -7.32 -6.70 11.74
C ARG A 70 -6.46 -5.48 11.53
N VAL A 71 -6.68 -4.46 12.35
CA VAL A 71 -5.79 -3.30 12.41
C VAL A 71 -4.42 -3.72 12.95
N SER A 72 -3.37 -3.10 12.44
CA SER A 72 -2.01 -3.17 12.97
C SER A 72 -1.74 -2.05 13.96
N GLU A 73 -0.53 -1.98 14.51
CA GLU A 73 -0.09 -0.82 15.31
C GLU A 73 -0.01 0.48 14.49
N GLU A 74 -0.05 0.38 13.15
CA GLU A 74 0.02 1.50 12.22
C GLU A 74 -1.36 1.99 11.75
N SER A 75 -2.45 1.36 12.20
CA SER A 75 -3.82 1.69 11.78
C SER A 75 -4.81 1.73 12.94
N GLU A 76 -5.75 2.68 12.87
CA GLU A 76 -6.85 2.79 13.84
C GLU A 76 -8.12 2.11 13.33
N GLU A 77 -8.31 2.07 12.01
CA GLU A 77 -9.49 1.52 11.35
C GLU A 77 -9.12 0.89 10.00
N LEU A 78 -9.85 -0.16 9.63
CA LEU A 78 -9.82 -0.73 8.29
C LEU A 78 -11.24 -0.89 7.74
N ARG A 79 -11.44 -0.45 6.50
CA ARG A 79 -12.70 -0.61 5.79
C ARG A 79 -12.49 -0.72 4.28
N PHE A 80 -13.44 -1.38 3.63
CA PHE A 80 -13.54 -1.41 2.18
C PHE A 80 -14.30 -0.18 1.68
N PHE A 81 -13.88 0.32 0.52
CA PHE A 81 -14.52 1.43 -0.17
C PHE A 81 -14.93 1.01 -1.58
N ARG A 82 -16.10 1.46 -2.00
CA ARG A 82 -16.50 1.46 -3.40
C ARG A 82 -15.71 2.54 -4.13
N ARG A 83 -15.47 2.32 -5.43
CA ARG A 83 -14.74 3.28 -6.27
C ARG A 83 -15.30 4.71 -6.22
N GLY A 84 -16.63 4.85 -6.17
CA GLY A 84 -17.29 6.15 -6.10
C GLY A 84 -17.13 6.89 -4.76
N GLU A 85 -16.66 6.20 -3.71
CA GLU A 85 -16.43 6.80 -2.38
C GLU A 85 -15.01 7.41 -2.27
N LEU A 86 -14.08 6.99 -3.15
CA LEU A 86 -12.67 7.41 -3.11
C LEU A 86 -12.46 8.93 -3.22
N PRO A 87 -13.16 9.69 -4.10
CA PRO A 87 -12.92 11.12 -4.26
C PRO A 87 -13.25 11.96 -3.01
N GLY A 88 -13.99 11.42 -2.05
CA GLY A 88 -14.37 12.10 -0.81
C GLY A 88 -13.51 11.75 0.40
N LEU A 89 -12.48 10.91 0.23
CA LEU A 89 -11.60 10.51 1.33
C LEU A 89 -10.48 11.51 1.52
N ASP A 90 -10.18 11.82 2.79
CA ASP A 90 -8.93 12.47 3.15
C ASP A 90 -7.80 11.44 3.02
N MET A 91 -6.88 11.69 2.10
CA MET A 91 -5.85 10.72 1.70
C MET A 91 -4.50 11.39 1.68
N ILE A 92 -3.49 10.61 2.06
CA ILE A 92 -2.10 11.04 1.93
C ILE A 92 -1.78 11.35 0.47
N GLU A 93 -1.06 12.44 0.24
CA GLU A 93 -0.75 12.96 -1.10
C GLU A 93 -0.09 11.90 -2.01
N THR A 94 0.73 11.02 -1.43
CA THR A 94 1.42 9.96 -2.16
C THR A 94 0.48 8.91 -2.76
N SER A 95 -0.76 8.81 -2.28
CA SER A 95 -1.77 7.86 -2.76
C SER A 95 -2.59 8.36 -3.94
N GLY A 96 -2.72 9.68 -4.11
CA GLY A 96 -3.57 10.29 -5.15
C GLY A 96 -3.30 9.75 -6.57
N PRO A 97 -2.05 9.82 -7.07
CA PRO A 97 -1.73 9.33 -8.42
C PRO A 97 -2.03 7.84 -8.64
N ILE A 98 -1.99 7.03 -7.57
CA ILE A 98 -2.27 5.60 -7.65
C ILE A 98 -3.77 5.36 -7.88
N LEU A 99 -4.61 6.12 -7.16
CA LEU A 99 -6.06 6.00 -7.25
C LEU A 99 -6.62 6.63 -8.53
N ASP A 100 -6.01 7.71 -9.02
CA ASP A 100 -6.35 8.29 -10.32
C ASP A 100 -6.11 7.31 -11.48
N ALA A 101 -5.11 6.43 -11.34
CA ALA A 101 -4.77 5.42 -12.34
C ALA A 101 -5.67 4.17 -12.29
N TYR A 102 -6.34 3.91 -11.16
CA TYR A 102 -7.18 2.73 -10.91
C TYR A 102 -8.61 2.92 -11.40
#